data_AF-A0A6A3EH85-F1
#
_entry.id   AF-A0A6A3EH85-F1
#
_cell.length_a   1.000
_cell.length_b   1.000
_cell.length_c   1.000
_cell.angle_alpha   90.00
_cell.angle_beta   90.00
_cell.angle_gamma   90.00
#
_symmetry.space_group_name_H-M   'P 1'
#
loop_
_entity.id
_entity.type
_entity.pdbx_description
1 polymer ?
#
loop_
_entity_poly.entity_id
_entity_poly.type
_entity_poly.pdbx_seq_one_letter_code
_entity_poly.pdbx_strand_id
1 'polypeptide(L)'
;MGSQLKFLTLDGPRVALDENVILQSCPKLEELAICENFVDVRLTFSEYQANGEPLPLLNCHWNDVIALSADMSDENNPLAKCVRRLRVRLMNRAHSWGAINYVYDALNFDQHVHSLPQMLEVNRNVEYLDVVVADLQEYAEDFKKHNHQPTNRSIKLAMESKTAFLSVLAFGNSQSSKWHKPSQSQSTLPQLDQLIVSNIFVLAATPIFRAVHFRRPGDDSDLEERFQLHI
;
A
#
# COMPACT_ATOMS: atom_id res chain seq x y z
N MET A 1 -22.46 -15.56 3.73
CA MET A 1 -22.20 -14.77 2.52
C MET A 1 -20.76 -14.22 2.50
N GLY A 2 -20.21 -13.67 3.59
CA GLY A 2 -18.84 -13.07 3.59
C GLY A 2 -17.62 -14.02 3.71
N SER A 3 -17.79 -15.29 4.09
CA SER A 3 -16.66 -16.17 4.48
C SER A 3 -15.66 -16.53 3.39
N GLN A 4 -15.98 -16.28 2.11
CA GLN A 4 -15.07 -16.48 0.97
C GLN A 4 -14.75 -15.17 0.25
N LEU A 5 -15.24 -14.03 0.74
CA LEU A 5 -15.03 -12.75 0.10
C LEU A 5 -13.57 -12.31 0.29
N LYS A 6 -12.90 -12.01 -0.83
CA LYS A 6 -11.50 -11.57 -0.87
C LYS A 6 -11.34 -10.07 -1.08
N PHE A 7 -12.24 -9.47 -1.85
CA PHE A 7 -12.20 -8.06 -2.22
C PHE A 7 -13.55 -7.44 -1.90
N LEU A 8 -13.55 -6.32 -1.18
CA LEU A 8 -14.76 -5.56 -0.87
C LEU A 8 -14.50 -4.08 -1.09
N THR A 9 -15.35 -3.45 -1.89
CA THR A 9 -15.38 -1.99 -2.04
C THR A 9 -16.68 -1.46 -1.49
N LEU A 10 -16.59 -0.47 -0.62
CA LEU A 10 -17.73 0.24 -0.05
C LEU A 10 -17.66 1.69 -0.54
N ASP A 11 -18.68 2.10 -1.28
CA ASP A 11 -18.83 3.48 -1.77
C ASP A 11 -20.19 4.01 -1.31
N GLY A 12 -20.17 5.11 -0.57
CA GLY A 12 -21.37 5.77 -0.08
C GLY A 12 -21.20 6.43 1.29
N PRO A 13 -22.16 7.27 1.70
CA PRO A 13 -22.12 7.94 2.99
C PRO A 13 -22.21 6.92 4.12
N ARG A 14 -21.23 6.90 5.02
CA ARG A 14 -21.30 6.08 6.22
C ARG A 14 -22.23 6.70 7.24
N VAL A 15 -23.30 5.98 7.55
CA VAL A 15 -23.96 6.10 8.84
C VAL A 15 -23.63 4.83 9.60
N ALA A 16 -22.71 4.91 10.57
CA ALA A 16 -22.35 3.84 11.49
C ALA A 16 -21.86 2.51 10.86
N LEU A 17 -20.82 2.57 10.01
CA LEU A 17 -20.10 1.37 9.58
C LEU A 17 -18.96 1.09 10.57
N ASP A 18 -18.95 -0.11 11.16
CA ASP A 18 -17.81 -0.63 11.94
C ASP A 18 -17.01 -1.61 11.07
N GLU A 19 -15.76 -1.27 10.75
CA GLU A 19 -14.88 -2.12 9.95
C GLU A 19 -14.66 -3.47 10.60
N ASN A 20 -14.64 -3.53 11.93
CA ASN A 20 -14.41 -4.78 12.65
C ASN A 20 -15.55 -5.78 12.44
N VAL A 21 -16.79 -5.31 12.25
CA VAL A 21 -17.92 -6.17 11.88
C VAL A 21 -17.72 -6.77 10.49
N ILE A 22 -17.16 -6.00 9.54
CA ILE A 22 -16.82 -6.49 8.20
C ILE A 22 -15.72 -7.54 8.28
N LEU A 23 -14.63 -7.25 9.00
CA LEU A 23 -13.47 -8.15 9.10
C LEU A 23 -13.84 -9.47 9.80
N GLN A 24 -14.70 -9.42 10.82
CA GLN A 24 -15.25 -10.62 11.46
C GLN A 24 -16.15 -11.43 10.51
N SER A 25 -16.93 -10.74 9.67
CA SER A 25 -17.83 -11.39 8.70
C SER A 25 -17.10 -11.97 7.49
N CYS A 26 -15.92 -11.43 7.17
CA CYS A 26 -15.12 -11.73 5.98
C CYS A 26 -13.67 -12.12 6.35
N PRO A 27 -13.44 -13.27 7.00
CA PRO A 27 -12.10 -13.68 7.47
C PRO A 27 -11.06 -13.92 6.36
N LYS A 28 -11.50 -14.09 5.10
CA LYS A 28 -10.64 -14.28 3.93
C LYS A 28 -10.40 -13.00 3.13
N LEU A 29 -10.78 -11.85 3.68
CA LEU A 29 -10.60 -10.57 3.01
C LEU A 29 -9.10 -10.32 2.82
N GLU A 30 -8.70 -10.12 1.57
CA GLU A 30 -7.37 -9.72 1.16
C GLU A 30 -7.29 -8.21 1.00
N GLU A 31 -8.42 -7.57 0.67
CA GLU A 31 -8.51 -6.14 0.44
C GLU A 31 -9.87 -5.55 0.82
N LEU A 32 -9.81 -4.38 1.46
CA LEU A 32 -10.97 -3.53 1.75
C LEU A 32 -10.71 -2.12 1.19
N ALA A 33 -11.53 -1.70 0.23
CA ALA A 33 -11.57 -0.33 -0.23
C ALA A 33 -12.80 0.38 0.34
N ILE A 34 -12.61 1.59 0.86
CA ILE A 34 -13.70 2.41 1.36
C ILE A 34 -13.55 3.80 0.78
N CYS A 35 -14.60 4.28 0.12
CA CYS A 35 -14.67 5.58 -0.53
C CYS A 35 -15.69 6.45 0.21
N GLU A 36 -15.27 7.63 0.69
CA GLU A 36 -16.12 8.52 1.48
C GLU A 36 -15.99 10.00 1.08
N ASN A 37 -16.55 10.88 1.93
CA ASN A 37 -16.53 12.32 1.75
C ASN A 37 -15.12 12.90 1.89
N PHE A 38 -14.42 12.61 3.00
CA PHE A 38 -13.10 13.20 3.29
C PHE A 38 -11.94 12.24 3.07
N VAL A 39 -12.13 10.95 3.30
CA VAL A 39 -11.06 9.96 3.18
C VAL A 39 -11.53 8.80 2.32
N ASP A 40 -10.79 8.53 1.24
CA ASP A 40 -10.86 7.21 0.61
C ASP A 40 -9.63 6.41 1.02
N VAL A 41 -9.81 5.13 1.28
CA VAL A 41 -8.74 4.26 1.76
C VAL A 41 -8.81 2.89 1.10
N ARG A 42 -7.63 2.31 0.84
CA ARG A 42 -7.48 0.91 0.43
C ARG A 42 -6.54 0.20 1.40
N LEU A 43 -7.11 -0.75 2.12
CA LEU A 43 -6.46 -1.60 3.10
C LEU A 43 -6.12 -2.94 2.45
N THR A 44 -4.93 -3.48 2.75
CA THR A 44 -4.57 -4.85 2.40
C THR A 44 -4.31 -5.69 3.64
N PHE A 45 -4.72 -6.95 3.55
CA PHE A 45 -4.51 -7.96 4.60
C PHE A 45 -3.68 -9.14 4.09
N SER A 46 -3.02 -9.01 2.93
CA SER A 46 -2.27 -10.11 2.32
C SER A 46 -1.18 -10.69 3.23
N GLU A 47 -0.58 -9.88 4.12
CA GLU A 47 0.41 -10.36 5.10
C GLU A 47 -0.22 -11.27 6.15
N TYR A 48 -1.35 -10.87 6.74
CA TYR A 48 -2.13 -11.69 7.67
C TYR A 48 -2.56 -13.00 6.99
N GLN A 49 -3.07 -12.93 5.77
CA GLN A 49 -3.49 -14.11 5.00
C GLN A 49 -2.30 -15.04 4.69
N ALA A 50 -1.14 -14.48 4.32
CA ALA A 50 0.05 -15.27 4.01
C ALA A 50 0.64 -15.96 5.25
N ASN A 51 0.51 -15.33 6.42
CA ASN A 51 1.01 -15.86 7.70
C ASN A 51 -0.01 -16.78 8.40
N GLY A 52 -1.25 -16.87 7.88
CA GLY A 52 -2.33 -17.60 8.54
C GLY A 52 -2.80 -16.95 9.84
N GLU A 53 -2.59 -15.63 9.98
CA GLU A 53 -2.97 -14.84 11.14
C GLU A 53 -4.41 -14.34 11.02
N PRO A 54 -5.14 -14.17 12.14
CA PRO A 54 -6.46 -13.55 12.11
C PRO A 54 -6.36 -12.09 11.66
N LEU A 55 -7.40 -11.61 10.97
CA LEU A 55 -7.50 -10.20 10.60
C LEU A 55 -7.47 -9.32 11.87
N PRO A 56 -6.75 -8.18 11.84
CA PRO A 56 -6.61 -7.33 13.02
C PRO A 56 -7.91 -6.59 13.33
N LEU A 57 -8.02 -6.14 14.58
CA LEU A 57 -8.98 -5.11 14.93
C LEU A 57 -8.43 -3.76 14.47
N LEU A 58 -9.27 -2.97 13.80
CA LEU A 58 -8.94 -1.65 13.30
C LEU A 58 -9.65 -0.60 14.13
N ASN A 59 -8.91 0.42 14.56
CA ASN A 59 -9.48 1.66 15.05
C ASN A 59 -9.32 2.72 13.97
N CYS A 60 -10.43 3.23 13.46
CA CYS A 60 -10.45 3.97 12.22
C CYS A 60 -11.01 5.39 12.40
N HIS A 61 -10.11 6.37 12.55
CA HIS A 61 -10.50 7.78 12.70
C HIS A 61 -10.67 8.49 11.35
N TRP A 62 -11.46 7.95 10.42
CA TRP A 62 -11.58 8.51 9.04
C TRP A 62 -12.06 9.95 8.96
N ASN A 63 -12.77 10.43 9.99
CA ASN A 63 -13.29 11.80 10.07
C ASN A 63 -12.36 12.77 10.82
N ASP A 64 -11.25 12.27 11.37
CA ASP A 64 -10.26 13.06 12.10
C ASP A 64 -8.87 12.80 11.47
N VAL A 65 -8.47 13.71 10.58
CA VAL A 65 -7.22 13.59 9.82
C VAL A 65 -6.00 13.55 10.74
N ILE A 66 -6.05 14.22 11.90
CA ILE A 66 -4.94 14.28 12.86
C ILE A 66 -4.82 12.94 13.56
N ALA A 67 -5.93 12.41 14.10
CA ALA A 67 -5.94 11.12 14.75
C ALA A 67 -5.59 10.00 13.76
N LEU A 68 -6.11 10.04 12.54
CA LEU A 68 -5.76 9.10 11.47
C LEU A 68 -4.26 9.14 11.14
N SER A 69 -3.69 10.34 11.01
CA SER A 69 -2.25 10.51 10.74
C SER A 69 -1.40 9.98 11.91
N ALA A 70 -1.84 10.18 13.15
CA ALA A 70 -1.18 9.64 14.34
C ALA A 70 -1.23 8.09 14.36
N ASP A 71 -2.40 7.50 14.11
CA ASP A 71 -2.56 6.04 14.02
C ASP A 71 -1.67 5.45 12.94
N MET A 72 -1.58 6.10 11.78
CA MET A 72 -0.74 5.67 10.67
C MET A 72 0.75 5.91 10.92
N SER A 73 1.11 6.77 11.86
CA SER A 73 2.50 7.02 12.25
C SER A 73 3.03 5.96 13.23
N ASP A 74 2.15 5.30 13.97
CA ASP A 74 2.52 4.24 14.92
C ASP A 74 2.70 2.90 14.21
N GLU A 75 3.94 2.40 14.14
CA GLU A 75 4.26 1.12 13.53
C GLU A 75 3.59 -0.07 14.24
N ASN A 76 3.18 0.07 15.51
CA ASN A 76 2.46 -0.97 16.23
C ASN A 76 0.97 -0.97 15.93
N ASN A 77 0.43 0.11 15.36
CA ASN A 77 -0.98 0.19 14.99
C ASN A 77 -1.23 -0.66 13.73
N PRO A 78 -2.18 -1.63 13.76
CA PRO A 78 -2.50 -2.44 12.60
C PRO A 78 -2.91 -1.61 11.38
N LEU A 79 -3.54 -0.45 11.59
CA LEU A 79 -3.93 0.47 10.52
C LEU A 79 -2.72 0.94 9.70
N ALA A 80 -1.63 1.32 10.39
CA ALA A 80 -0.38 1.75 9.75
C ALA A 80 0.22 0.66 8.84
N LYS A 81 -0.01 -0.62 9.17
CA LYS A 81 0.46 -1.78 8.39
C LYS A 81 -0.48 -2.16 7.26
N CYS A 82 -1.78 -1.92 7.40
CA CYS A 82 -2.79 -2.33 6.42
C CYS A 82 -3.03 -1.28 5.33
N VAL A 83 -2.93 0.02 5.63
CA VAL A 83 -3.21 1.07 4.63
C VAL A 83 -2.12 1.06 3.54
N ARG A 84 -2.55 1.04 2.27
CA ARG A 84 -1.66 1.10 1.10
C ARG A 84 -1.92 2.32 0.24
N ARG A 85 -3.19 2.66 0.03
CA ARG A 85 -3.59 3.86 -0.70
C ARG A 85 -4.51 4.70 0.16
N LEU A 86 -4.23 5.99 0.19
CA LEU A 86 -5.02 6.97 0.93
C LEU A 86 -5.29 8.16 0.01
N ARG A 87 -6.54 8.61 -0.02
CA ARG A 87 -6.92 9.90 -0.57
C ARG A 87 -7.55 10.72 0.53
N VAL A 88 -7.06 11.94 0.74
CA VAL A 88 -7.60 12.86 1.73
C VAL A 88 -8.09 14.12 1.02
N ARG A 89 -9.35 14.46 1.21
CA ARG A 89 -9.98 15.67 0.66
C ARG A 89 -10.15 16.68 1.77
N LEU A 90 -9.31 17.71 1.76
CA LEU A 90 -9.36 18.80 2.73
C LEU A 90 -10.26 19.92 2.21
N MET A 91 -11.50 19.58 1.84
CA MET A 91 -12.50 20.50 1.31
C MET A 91 -13.90 19.91 1.35
N ASN A 92 -14.90 20.76 1.08
CA ASN A 92 -16.27 20.33 0.85
C ASN A 92 -16.44 19.70 -0.55
N ARG A 93 -17.08 18.52 -0.62
CA ARG A 93 -17.44 17.86 -1.88
C ARG A 93 -18.89 18.18 -2.26
N ALA A 94 -19.16 18.53 -3.52
CA ALA A 94 -20.52 18.54 -4.05
C ALA A 94 -21.09 17.10 -4.04
N HIS A 95 -22.21 16.89 -3.35
CA HIS A 95 -22.69 15.54 -3.04
C HIS A 95 -23.25 14.83 -4.28
N SER A 96 -22.79 13.61 -4.55
CA SER A 96 -23.40 12.69 -5.53
C SER A 96 -24.54 11.85 -4.93
N TRP A 97 -24.62 11.73 -3.59
CA TRP A 97 -25.46 10.74 -2.90
C TRP A 97 -26.67 11.30 -2.15
N GLY A 98 -26.88 12.62 -2.15
CA GLY A 98 -28.04 13.27 -1.52
C GLY A 98 -28.05 13.20 0.01
N ALA A 99 -28.09 14.38 0.64
CA ALA A 99 -28.61 14.61 2.00
C ALA A 99 -27.74 14.40 3.27
N ILE A 100 -26.40 14.50 3.24
CA ILE A 100 -25.64 14.80 4.48
C ILE A 100 -24.53 15.82 4.25
N ASN A 101 -24.79 17.09 4.59
CA ASN A 101 -23.83 18.20 4.59
C ASN A 101 -22.73 17.99 5.65
N TYR A 102 -21.77 17.11 5.38
CA TYR A 102 -20.52 17.13 6.13
C TYR A 102 -19.71 18.34 5.65
N VAL A 103 -19.68 19.38 6.49
CA VAL A 103 -18.87 20.57 6.25
C VAL A 103 -17.47 20.30 6.76
N TYR A 104 -16.50 20.39 5.87
CA TYR A 104 -15.09 20.36 6.20
C TYR A 104 -14.75 21.49 7.16
N ASP A 105 -14.06 21.16 8.25
CA ASP A 105 -13.57 22.14 9.20
C ASP A 105 -12.32 22.85 8.65
N ALA A 106 -12.56 23.95 7.96
CA ALA A 106 -11.51 24.78 7.37
C ALA A 106 -10.61 25.45 8.42
N LEU A 107 -11.04 25.58 9.69
CA LEU A 107 -10.23 26.20 10.73
C LEU A 107 -9.00 25.34 11.10
N ASN A 108 -9.11 24.03 10.94
CA ASN A 108 -8.04 23.07 11.21
C ASN A 108 -7.25 22.68 9.96
N PHE A 109 -7.43 23.39 8.83
CA PHE A 109 -6.79 23.06 7.56
C PHE A 109 -5.27 22.97 7.67
N ASP A 110 -4.62 23.94 8.30
CA ASP A 110 -3.17 23.94 8.46
C ASP A 110 -2.71 22.73 9.27
N GLN A 111 -3.41 22.38 10.35
CA GLN A 111 -3.04 21.21 11.15
C GLN A 111 -3.25 19.90 10.37
N HIS A 112 -4.34 19.79 9.61
CA HIS A 112 -4.63 18.63 8.77
C HIS A 112 -3.55 18.46 7.70
N VAL A 113 -3.22 19.51 6.96
CA VAL A 113 -2.28 19.44 5.84
C VAL A 113 -0.86 19.11 6.31
N HIS A 114 -0.43 19.61 7.48
CA HIS A 114 0.90 19.29 8.05
C HIS A 114 0.99 17.88 8.65
N SER A 115 -0.12 17.33 9.15
CA SER A 115 -0.12 15.99 9.78
C SER A 115 0.20 14.86 8.78
N LEU A 116 -0.22 15.02 7.52
CA LEU A 116 -0.04 14.03 6.46
C LEU A 116 1.44 13.81 6.07
N PRO A 117 2.25 14.84 5.74
CA PRO A 117 3.67 14.65 5.46
C PRO A 117 4.43 14.18 6.71
N GLN A 118 4.08 14.64 7.92
CA GLN A 118 4.66 14.12 9.17
C GLN A 118 4.45 12.61 9.30
N MET A 119 3.25 12.11 8.99
CA MET A 119 2.99 10.67 8.93
C MET A 119 3.86 9.97 7.89
N LEU A 120 4.08 10.59 6.72
CA LEU A 120 4.94 10.01 5.67
C LEU A 120 6.44 9.98 6.00
N GLU A 121 6.91 10.74 6.99
CA GLU A 121 8.29 10.69 7.48
C GLU A 121 8.60 9.34 8.14
N VAL A 122 7.63 8.78 8.85
CA VAL A 122 7.77 7.54 9.64
C VAL A 122 7.08 6.34 9.01
N ASN A 123 5.91 6.51 8.41
CA ASN A 123 5.19 5.41 7.78
C ASN A 123 5.89 5.01 6.47
N ARG A 124 6.22 3.73 6.31
CA ARG A 124 6.83 3.16 5.09
C ARG A 124 5.91 2.22 4.32
N ASN A 125 4.64 2.12 4.73
CA ASN A 125 3.65 1.20 4.18
C ASN A 125 2.73 1.84 3.14
N VAL A 126 2.51 3.16 3.23
CA VAL A 126 1.72 3.91 2.24
C VAL A 126 2.47 3.97 0.92
N GLU A 127 1.88 3.37 -0.10
CA GLU A 127 2.35 3.34 -1.49
C GLU A 127 1.77 4.52 -2.31
N TYR A 128 0.60 5.01 -1.95
CA TYR A 128 -0.09 6.08 -2.67
C TYR A 128 -0.78 7.04 -1.70
N LEU A 129 -0.46 8.33 -1.79
CA LEU A 129 -1.19 9.40 -1.11
C LEU A 129 -1.67 10.44 -2.14
N ASP A 130 -2.95 10.76 -2.10
CA ASP A 130 -3.57 11.81 -2.92
C ASP A 130 -4.28 12.82 -2.03
N VAL A 131 -3.73 14.02 -1.92
CA VAL A 131 -4.30 15.10 -1.12
C VAL A 131 -4.98 16.08 -2.05
N VAL A 132 -6.29 16.19 -1.90
CA VAL A 132 -7.12 17.08 -2.72
C VAL A 132 -7.47 18.31 -1.88
N VAL A 133 -7.06 19.48 -2.35
CA VAL A 133 -7.25 20.78 -1.67
C VAL A 133 -7.87 21.81 -2.61
N ALA A 134 -8.60 22.78 -2.07
CA ALA A 134 -9.13 23.87 -2.89
C ALA A 134 -8.01 24.84 -3.35
N ASP A 135 -7.00 25.05 -2.50
CA ASP A 135 -5.85 25.92 -2.78
C ASP A 135 -4.51 25.20 -2.60
N LEU A 136 -3.58 25.40 -3.53
CA LEU A 136 -2.44 24.51 -3.78
C LEU A 136 -1.08 25.04 -3.33
N GLN A 137 -0.95 26.35 -3.14
CA GLN A 137 0.32 26.97 -3.49
C GLN A 137 1.39 26.92 -2.39
N GLU A 138 1.01 26.79 -1.12
CA GLU A 138 1.96 26.86 0.00
C GLU A 138 2.52 25.49 0.40
N TYR A 139 1.72 24.41 0.31
CA TYR A 139 2.06 23.12 0.92
C TYR A 139 2.59 22.05 -0.06
N ALA A 140 2.47 22.28 -1.37
CA ALA A 140 2.80 21.27 -2.39
C ALA A 140 4.23 20.71 -2.27
N GLU A 141 5.22 21.55 -1.94
CA GLU A 141 6.63 21.10 -1.84
C GLU A 141 6.86 20.16 -0.64
N ASP A 142 6.10 20.30 0.45
CA ASP A 142 6.17 19.39 1.60
C ASP A 142 5.70 17.98 1.28
N PHE A 143 4.79 17.83 0.31
CA PHE A 143 4.35 16.52 -0.17
C PHE A 143 5.33 15.94 -1.19
N LYS A 144 5.86 16.78 -2.06
CA LYS A 144 6.75 16.38 -3.17
C LYS A 144 8.04 15.72 -2.68
N LYS A 145 8.59 16.13 -1.53
CA LYS A 145 9.77 15.49 -0.91
C LYS A 145 9.55 14.02 -0.56
N HIS A 146 8.30 13.59 -0.38
CA HIS A 146 7.93 12.20 -0.09
C HIS A 146 7.59 11.38 -1.33
N ASN A 147 7.46 12.02 -2.50
CA ASN A 147 7.22 11.32 -3.74
C ASN A 147 8.45 10.49 -4.14
N HIS A 148 8.21 9.31 -4.70
CA HIS A 148 9.23 8.31 -5.08
C HIS A 148 10.14 7.82 -3.95
N GLN A 149 9.75 7.98 -2.68
CA GLN A 149 10.46 7.32 -1.59
C GLN A 149 10.17 5.80 -1.60
N PRO A 150 11.14 4.95 -1.24
CA PRO A 150 10.91 3.51 -1.15
C PRO A 150 9.91 3.18 -0.03
N THR A 151 9.10 2.16 -0.28
CA THR A 151 8.18 1.56 0.72
C THR A 151 8.76 0.26 1.27
N ASN A 152 8.15 -0.28 2.32
CA ASN A 152 8.48 -1.59 2.89
C ASN A 152 8.13 -2.76 1.95
N ARG A 153 7.44 -2.49 0.85
CA ARG A 153 6.98 -3.53 -0.07
C ARG A 153 7.81 -3.55 -1.34
N SER A 154 8.01 -4.76 -1.83
CA SER A 154 8.64 -5.03 -3.11
C SER A 154 7.73 -5.94 -3.94
N ILE A 155 7.76 -5.76 -5.26
CA ILE A 155 7.19 -6.72 -6.21
C ILE A 155 8.05 -7.98 -6.12
N LYS A 156 7.45 -9.06 -5.62
CA LYS A 156 8.11 -10.35 -5.52
C LYS A 156 8.51 -10.83 -6.91
N LEU A 157 9.73 -11.35 -7.03
CA LEU A 157 10.21 -11.95 -8.28
C LEU A 157 9.23 -13.05 -8.75
N ALA A 158 8.90 -13.06 -10.05
CA ALA A 158 8.01 -14.03 -10.66
C ALA A 158 8.53 -15.46 -10.45
N MET A 159 7.63 -16.44 -10.35
CA MET A 159 8.02 -17.82 -10.04
C MET A 159 8.85 -18.42 -11.17
N GLU A 160 8.57 -18.03 -12.41
CA GLU A 160 9.31 -18.39 -13.61
C GLU A 160 10.76 -17.88 -13.51
N SER A 161 10.96 -16.64 -13.08
CA SER A 161 12.30 -16.06 -12.88
C SER A 161 13.07 -16.77 -11.77
N LYS A 162 12.39 -17.08 -10.65
CA LYS A 162 13.00 -17.88 -9.56
C LYS A 162 13.38 -19.28 -10.04
N THR A 163 12.51 -19.92 -10.81
CA THR A 163 12.73 -21.26 -11.34
C THR A 163 13.87 -21.27 -12.35
N ALA A 164 13.90 -20.33 -13.29
CA ALA A 164 14.99 -20.19 -14.26
C ALA A 164 16.35 -19.98 -13.57
N PHE A 165 16.40 -19.10 -12.55
CA PHE A 165 17.60 -18.89 -11.75
C PHE A 165 18.07 -20.17 -11.06
N LEU A 166 17.15 -20.90 -10.41
CA LEU A 166 17.45 -22.18 -9.76
C LEU A 166 17.89 -23.26 -10.77
N SER A 167 17.30 -23.30 -11.97
CA SER A 167 17.68 -24.24 -13.03
C SER A 167 19.12 -24.04 -13.50
N VAL A 168 19.58 -22.78 -13.65
CA VAL A 168 20.97 -22.48 -14.02
C VAL A 168 21.94 -22.94 -12.92
N LEU A 169 21.62 -22.67 -11.66
CA LEU A 169 22.44 -23.11 -10.51
C LEU A 169 22.52 -24.64 -10.43
N ALA A 170 21.40 -25.34 -10.65
CA ALA A 170 21.36 -26.79 -10.65
C ALA A 170 22.16 -27.41 -11.82
N PHE A 171 22.11 -26.78 -13.00
CA PHE A 171 22.83 -27.26 -14.19
C PHE A 171 24.36 -27.19 -14.00
N GLY A 172 24.87 -26.11 -13.38
CA GLY A 172 26.29 -25.93 -13.07
C GLY A 172 26.86 -27.00 -12.13
N ASN A 173 26.05 -27.55 -11.22
CA ASN A 173 26.47 -28.62 -10.30
C ASN A 173 26.46 -30.03 -10.93
N SER A 174 25.79 -30.20 -12.07
CA SER A 174 25.58 -31.51 -12.72
C SER A 174 26.62 -31.88 -13.78
N GLN A 175 27.44 -30.94 -14.25
CA GLN A 175 28.46 -31.16 -15.28
C GLN A 175 29.80 -31.72 -14.76
N SER A 176 29.78 -32.59 -13.74
CA SER A 176 31.00 -33.30 -13.29
C SER A 176 31.26 -34.61 -14.05
N SER A 177 30.40 -35.04 -14.98
CA SER A 177 30.61 -36.29 -15.72
C SER A 177 31.32 -36.07 -17.06
N LYS A 178 32.63 -36.35 -17.04
CA LYS A 178 33.50 -36.85 -18.13
C LYS A 178 33.34 -36.19 -19.51
N TRP A 179 34.37 -35.46 -19.96
CA TRP A 179 35.10 -35.61 -21.23
C TRP A 179 36.39 -34.76 -21.19
N HIS A 180 37.43 -35.19 -21.92
CA HIS A 180 38.84 -34.81 -21.70
C HIS A 180 39.30 -33.47 -22.34
N LYS A 181 40.08 -32.69 -21.55
CA LYS A 181 41.28 -31.84 -21.87
C LYS A 181 41.13 -30.51 -22.68
N PRO A 182 42.06 -29.53 -22.55
CA PRO A 182 42.27 -28.67 -21.37
C PRO A 182 42.46 -27.19 -21.79
N SER A 183 41.50 -26.33 -21.49
CA SER A 183 41.69 -24.89 -21.32
C SER A 183 40.38 -24.35 -20.76
N GLN A 184 40.41 -23.12 -20.29
CA GLN A 184 39.26 -22.38 -19.74
C GLN A 184 38.99 -22.66 -18.25
N SER A 185 39.39 -21.65 -17.47
CA SER A 185 38.75 -21.20 -16.24
C SER A 185 37.54 -22.02 -15.84
N GLN A 186 37.78 -22.98 -14.95
CA GLN A 186 36.72 -23.66 -14.21
C GLN A 186 36.04 -22.59 -13.34
N SER A 187 34.91 -22.05 -13.80
CA SER A 187 34.00 -21.31 -12.94
C SER A 187 33.31 -22.34 -12.04
N THR A 188 33.99 -22.71 -10.95
CA THR A 188 33.35 -23.35 -9.81
C THR A 188 32.42 -22.31 -9.21
N LEU A 189 31.16 -22.28 -9.67
CA LEU A 189 30.13 -21.52 -8.99
C LEU A 189 30.08 -22.06 -7.55
N PRO A 190 30.27 -21.23 -6.52
CA PRO A 190 30.15 -21.66 -5.13
C PRO A 190 28.78 -22.32 -4.94
N GLN A 191 28.73 -23.39 -4.17
CA GLN A 191 27.46 -23.99 -3.76
C GLN A 191 26.70 -22.93 -2.94
N LEU A 192 25.79 -22.21 -3.58
CA LEU A 192 24.94 -21.26 -2.91
C LEU A 192 23.99 -22.02 -1.99
N ASP A 193 24.07 -21.75 -0.70
CA ASP A 193 23.10 -22.28 0.25
C ASP A 193 21.71 -21.65 0.03
N GLN A 194 20.68 -22.28 0.58
CA GLN A 194 19.29 -21.84 0.44
C GLN A 194 19.06 -20.42 1.00
N LEU A 195 19.80 -20.03 2.03
CA LEU A 195 19.69 -18.71 2.65
C LEU A 195 20.22 -17.62 1.72
N ILE A 196 21.36 -17.84 1.07
CA ILE A 196 21.96 -16.93 0.09
C ILE A 196 21.02 -16.78 -1.11
N VAL A 197 20.46 -17.87 -1.63
CA VAL A 197 19.50 -17.80 -2.75
C VAL A 197 18.24 -17.02 -2.36
N SER A 198 17.71 -17.26 -1.16
CA SER A 198 16.57 -16.51 -0.64
C SER A 198 16.89 -15.01 -0.54
N ASN A 199 18.08 -14.66 -0.02
CA ASN A 199 18.53 -13.27 0.07
C ASN A 199 18.69 -12.62 -1.31
N ILE A 200 19.18 -13.35 -2.32
CA ILE A 200 19.24 -12.85 -3.71
C ILE A 200 17.84 -12.52 -4.23
N PHE A 201 16.85 -13.38 -3.99
CA PHE A 201 15.48 -13.09 -4.43
C PHE A 201 14.85 -11.92 -3.70
N VAL A 202 15.16 -11.72 -2.42
CA VAL A 202 14.73 -10.53 -1.66
C VAL A 202 15.40 -9.28 -2.22
N LEU A 203 16.70 -9.31 -2.49
CA LEU A 203 17.46 -8.19 -3.04
C LEU A 203 17.08 -7.86 -4.50
N ALA A 204 16.70 -8.88 -5.28
CA ALA A 204 16.26 -8.72 -6.66
C ALA A 204 14.78 -8.29 -6.78
N ALA A 205 14.03 -8.27 -5.68
CA ALA A 205 12.66 -7.81 -5.69
C ALA A 205 12.61 -6.31 -6.00
N THR A 206 11.75 -5.89 -6.92
CA THR A 206 11.66 -4.48 -7.32
C THR A 206 10.97 -3.69 -6.22
N PRO A 207 11.60 -2.66 -5.62
CA PRO A 207 10.95 -1.84 -4.61
C PRO A 207 9.73 -1.13 -5.20
N ILE A 208 8.65 -1.05 -4.41
CA ILE A 208 7.53 -0.18 -4.76
C ILE A 208 7.86 1.22 -4.24
N PHE A 209 7.89 2.19 -5.16
CA PHE A 209 8.10 3.58 -4.83
C PHE A 209 6.75 4.27 -4.57
N ARG A 210 6.72 5.09 -3.51
CA ARG A 210 5.55 5.85 -3.13
C ARG A 210 5.19 6.88 -4.21
N ALA A 211 3.92 7.00 -4.53
CA ALA A 211 3.38 8.12 -5.28
C ALA A 211 2.66 9.09 -4.34
N VAL A 212 3.03 10.37 -4.36
CA VAL A 212 2.38 11.42 -3.57
C VAL A 212 1.89 12.52 -4.50
N HIS A 213 0.61 12.83 -4.41
CA HIS A 213 -0.07 13.85 -5.20
C HIS A 213 -0.71 14.89 -4.28
N PHE A 214 -0.59 16.16 -4.67
CA PHE A 214 -1.23 17.31 -4.02
C PHE A 214 -1.86 18.17 -5.11
N ARG A 215 -3.19 18.24 -5.19
CA ARG A 215 -3.90 18.74 -6.38
C ARG A 215 -5.28 19.34 -6.09
N ARG A 216 -5.83 20.12 -7.04
CA ARG A 216 -7.22 20.57 -6.99
C ARG A 216 -8.18 19.48 -7.46
N PRO A 217 -9.47 19.60 -7.12
CA PRO A 217 -10.50 18.77 -7.72
C PRO A 217 -10.50 18.96 -9.23
N GLY A 218 -10.59 17.86 -9.99
CA GLY A 218 -10.69 17.90 -11.44
C GLY A 218 -9.39 18.12 -12.22
N ASP A 219 -8.26 18.40 -11.56
CA ASP A 219 -6.96 18.55 -12.25
C ASP A 219 -6.48 17.25 -12.93
N ASP A 220 -7.00 16.09 -12.52
CA ASP A 220 -6.57 14.78 -13.02
C ASP A 220 -7.70 13.74 -12.89
N SER A 221 -8.59 13.67 -13.89
CA SER A 221 -9.73 12.73 -13.93
C SER A 221 -9.28 11.26 -13.85
N ASP A 222 -8.10 10.97 -14.40
CA ASP A 222 -7.54 9.62 -14.43
C ASP A 222 -7.14 9.15 -13.02
N LEU A 223 -6.74 10.05 -12.13
CA LEU A 223 -6.47 9.70 -10.72
C LEU A 223 -7.77 9.40 -9.96
N GLU A 224 -8.85 10.12 -10.26
CA GLU A 224 -10.16 9.90 -9.67
C GLU A 224 -10.68 8.49 -10.03
N GLU A 225 -10.55 8.11 -11.31
CA GLU A 225 -10.79 6.76 -11.82
C GLU A 225 -9.83 5.71 -11.24
N ARG A 226 -8.53 5.98 -11.11
CA ARG A 226 -7.52 5.02 -10.60
C ARG A 226 -7.71 4.59 -9.15
N PHE A 227 -8.33 5.43 -8.32
CA PHE A 227 -8.70 5.01 -6.97
C PHE A 227 -9.82 3.97 -6.99
N GLN A 228 -10.68 4.01 -8.02
CA GLN A 228 -11.87 3.15 -8.18
C GLN A 228 -11.63 1.93 -9.11
N LEU A 229 -10.73 2.01 -10.10
CA LEU A 229 -10.67 1.08 -11.25
C LEU A 229 -9.54 0.05 -11.23
N HIS A 230 -8.88 -0.23 -10.10
CA HIS A 230 -7.90 -1.32 -10.04
C HIS A 230 -8.37 -2.43 -9.10
N ILE A 231 -9.38 -3.17 -9.56
CA ILE A 231 -9.64 -4.57 -9.19
C ILE A 231 -8.90 -5.45 -10.20
#